data_AF-A0A1I4H2Z6-F1
#
_entry.id   AF-A0A1I4H2Z6-F1
#
_cell.length_a   1.000
_cell.length_b   1.000
_cell.length_c   1.000
_cell.angle_alpha   90.00
_cell.angle_beta   90.00
_cell.angle_gamma   90.00
#
_symmetry.space_group_name_H-M   'P 1'
#
loop_
_entity.id
_entity.type
_entity.pdbx_description
1 polymer ?
#
loop_
_entity_poly.entity_id
_entity_poly.type
_entity_poly.pdbx_seq_one_letter_code
_entity_poly.pdbx_strand_id
1 'polypeptide(L)'
;MNKERIILEKASEFFPHTETYLDASGINREFALNLREVMGDGGYIVTAIETDVEDGYEFESYSETNPFNALASVRSKIRRGLATKYLLLEEDRVALRFDEFQGRIGSGGVIIDGQFITFAELCEMLQVYEGFSITLSITNPSL
;
A
#
# COMPACT_ATOMS: atom_id res chain seq x y z
N MET A 1 -28.30 -6.11 -23.24
CA MET A 1 -27.73 -5.52 -22.02
C MET A 1 -26.79 -6.54 -21.42
N ASN A 2 -25.48 -6.28 -21.43
CA ASN A 2 -24.44 -7.29 -21.17
C ASN A 2 -24.40 -7.66 -19.67
N LYS A 3 -24.27 -8.95 -19.33
CA LYS A 3 -24.36 -9.47 -17.94
C LYS A 3 -23.33 -8.83 -17.00
N GLU A 4 -22.18 -8.45 -17.53
CA GLU A 4 -21.09 -7.79 -16.80
C GLU A 4 -21.50 -6.43 -16.22
N ARG A 5 -22.19 -5.59 -17.00
CA ARG A 5 -22.67 -4.27 -16.53
C ARG A 5 -23.64 -4.35 -15.34
N ILE A 6 -24.46 -5.41 -15.27
CA ILE A 6 -25.42 -5.63 -14.17
C ILE A 6 -24.70 -6.03 -12.88
N ILE A 7 -23.53 -6.68 -12.98
CA ILE A 7 -22.73 -7.09 -11.82
C ILE A 7 -22.09 -5.87 -11.16
N LEU A 8 -21.62 -4.87 -11.91
CA LEU A 8 -21.04 -3.66 -11.32
C LEU A 8 -22.04 -2.72 -10.69
N GLU A 9 -23.16 -2.47 -11.35
CA GLU A 9 -24.18 -1.57 -10.79
C GLU A 9 -24.62 -2.10 -9.41
N LYS A 10 -24.80 -3.42 -9.29
CA LYS A 10 -25.08 -4.06 -8.00
C LYS A 10 -23.87 -4.15 -7.07
N ALA A 11 -22.67 -4.45 -7.57
CA ALA A 11 -21.49 -4.56 -6.73
C ALA A 11 -21.11 -3.21 -6.11
N SER A 12 -21.27 -2.10 -6.85
CA SER A 12 -20.98 -0.75 -6.36
C SER A 12 -21.87 -0.36 -5.17
N GLU A 13 -23.11 -0.84 -5.11
CA GLU A 13 -24.05 -0.59 -4.01
C GLU A 13 -23.59 -1.24 -2.70
N PHE A 14 -22.88 -2.37 -2.77
CA PHE A 14 -22.35 -3.10 -1.62
C PHE A 14 -20.84 -2.93 -1.42
N PHE A 15 -20.17 -2.19 -2.30
CA PHE A 15 -18.73 -2.01 -2.22
C PHE A 15 -18.40 -1.00 -1.11
N PRO A 16 -17.55 -1.35 -0.13
CA PRO A 16 -17.17 -0.41 0.92
C PRO A 16 -16.38 0.75 0.31
N HIS A 17 -16.69 1.98 0.74
CA HIS A 17 -16.01 3.18 0.27
C HIS A 17 -14.86 3.57 1.20
N THR A 18 -14.99 3.26 2.50
CA THR A 18 -13.91 3.41 3.48
C THR A 18 -13.84 2.22 4.41
N GLU A 19 -12.64 1.92 4.92
CA GLU A 19 -12.40 0.94 5.98
C GLU A 19 -11.28 1.40 6.91
N THR A 20 -11.39 1.05 8.19
CA THR A 20 -10.40 1.37 9.22
C THR A 20 -9.67 0.12 9.70
N TYR A 21 -8.36 0.24 9.86
CA TYR A 21 -7.46 -0.82 10.33
C TYR A 21 -6.57 -0.31 11.45
N LEU A 22 -6.18 -1.19 12.38
CA LEU A 22 -5.20 -0.87 13.42
C LEU A 22 -3.79 -1.17 12.90
N ASP A 23 -2.85 -0.25 13.08
CA ASP A 23 -1.44 -0.47 12.77
C ASP A 23 -0.67 -1.13 13.91
N ALA A 24 0.59 -1.52 13.65
CA ALA A 24 1.48 -2.12 14.63
C ALA A 24 1.79 -1.23 15.86
N SER A 25 1.48 0.07 15.79
CA SER A 25 1.60 1.02 16.90
C SER A 25 0.27 1.22 17.65
N GLY A 26 -0.80 0.53 17.25
CA GLY A 26 -2.13 0.69 17.84
C GLY A 26 -2.89 1.92 17.34
N ILE A 27 -2.48 2.52 16.22
CA ILE A 27 -3.13 3.69 15.64
C ILE A 27 -4.14 3.24 14.58
N ASN A 28 -5.34 3.83 14.60
CA ASN A 28 -6.33 3.60 13.56
C ASN A 28 -5.93 4.32 12.27
N ARG A 29 -5.93 3.58 11.17
CA ARG A 29 -5.61 4.00 9.81
C ARG A 29 -6.86 3.82 8.97
N GLU A 30 -7.42 4.91 8.46
CA GLU A 30 -8.57 4.87 7.57
C GLU A 30 -8.11 4.88 6.11
N PHE A 31 -8.80 4.10 5.28
CA PHE A 31 -8.49 3.94 3.87
C PHE A 31 -9.71 4.22 3.02
N ALA A 32 -9.56 5.06 2.00
CA ALA A 32 -10.52 5.19 0.92
C ALA A 32 -10.30 4.04 -0.08
N LEU A 33 -11.37 3.30 -0.36
CA LEU A 33 -11.39 2.17 -1.27
C LEU A 33 -12.03 2.57 -2.60
N ASN A 34 -11.26 2.47 -3.69
CA ASN A 34 -11.75 2.76 -5.03
C ASN A 34 -11.76 1.48 -5.86
N LEU A 35 -12.88 1.23 -6.53
CA LEU A 35 -13.06 0.15 -7.49
C LEU A 35 -13.04 0.73 -8.91
N ARG A 36 -12.20 0.18 -9.77
CA ARG A 36 -12.14 0.52 -11.19
C ARG A 36 -12.16 -0.72 -12.06
N GLU A 37 -12.89 -0.66 -13.17
CA GLU A 37 -12.80 -1.66 -14.22
C GLU A 37 -11.64 -1.41 -15.16
N VAL A 38 -11.00 -2.49 -15.61
CA VAL A 38 -10.02 -2.43 -16.67
C VAL A 38 -10.73 -2.57 -18.01
N MET A 39 -10.54 -1.58 -18.88
CA MET A 39 -11.06 -1.61 -20.25
C MET A 39 -10.26 -2.62 -21.07
N GLY A 40 -10.93 -3.39 -21.94
CA GLY A 40 -10.30 -4.38 -22.82
C GLY A 40 -10.51 -5.81 -22.31
N ASP A 41 -9.43 -6.49 -21.92
CA ASP A 41 -9.40 -7.91 -21.50
C ASP A 41 -10.23 -8.20 -20.22
N GLY A 42 -10.78 -7.15 -19.61
CA GLY A 42 -11.68 -7.21 -18.46
C GLY A 42 -10.97 -7.15 -17.12
N GLY A 43 -11.75 -7.33 -16.05
CA GLY A 43 -11.27 -7.40 -14.68
C GLY A 43 -11.43 -6.11 -13.88
N TYR A 44 -11.04 -6.23 -12.61
CA TYR A 44 -11.34 -5.28 -11.55
C TYR A 44 -10.07 -4.94 -10.78
N ILE A 45 -9.79 -3.65 -10.64
CA ILE A 45 -8.73 -3.13 -9.78
C ILE A 45 -9.37 -2.49 -8.57
N VAL A 46 -8.87 -2.85 -7.40
CA VAL A 46 -9.21 -2.19 -6.14
C VAL A 46 -7.95 -1.51 -5.62
N THR A 47 -8.07 -0.23 -5.29
CA THR A 47 -7.02 0.55 -4.61
C THR A 47 -7.51 0.97 -3.24
N ALA A 48 -6.65 0.86 -2.22
CA ALA A 48 -6.83 1.46 -0.91
C ALA A 48 -5.77 2.54 -0.71
N ILE A 49 -6.20 3.75 -0.40
CA ILE A 49 -5.33 4.90 -0.12
C ILE A 49 -5.65 5.39 1.29
N GLU A 50 -4.64 5.50 2.15
CA GLU A 50 -4.80 6.06 3.50
C GLU A 50 -5.35 7.49 3.40
N THR A 51 -6.37 7.80 4.20
CA THR A 51 -6.98 9.13 4.22
C THR A 51 -6.18 10.06 5.14
N ASP A 52 -6.32 11.36 4.91
CA ASP A 52 -5.74 12.43 5.74
C ASP A 52 -4.20 12.47 5.80
N VAL A 53 -3.51 11.78 4.88
CA VAL A 53 -2.06 11.82 4.69
C VAL A 53 -1.76 11.90 3.19
N GLU A 54 -0.96 12.89 2.77
CA GLU A 54 -0.66 13.12 1.34
C GLU A 54 0.14 11.96 0.71
N ASP A 55 1.12 11.43 1.45
CA ASP A 55 1.96 10.30 1.04
C ASP A 55 1.83 9.12 2.01
N GLY A 56 0.58 8.77 2.34
CA GLY A 56 0.26 7.66 3.24
C GLY A 56 0.38 6.28 2.61
N TYR A 57 -0.09 5.26 3.33
CA TYR A 57 -0.14 3.90 2.80
C TYR A 57 -1.01 3.82 1.54
N GLU A 58 -0.54 3.06 0.55
CA GLU A 58 -1.27 2.76 -0.67
C GLU A 58 -1.14 1.28 -1.02
N PHE A 59 -2.27 0.64 -1.35
CA PHE A 59 -2.31 -0.76 -1.75
C PHE A 59 -3.21 -0.95 -2.97
N GLU A 60 -2.79 -1.78 -3.92
CA GLU A 60 -3.58 -2.14 -5.09
C GLU A 60 -3.69 -3.66 -5.22
N SER A 61 -4.81 -4.15 -5.74
CA SER A 61 -4.90 -5.51 -6.25
C SER A 61 -5.80 -5.60 -7.47
N TYR A 62 -5.46 -6.53 -8.36
CA TYR A 62 -6.25 -6.89 -9.53
C TYR A 62 -6.98 -8.22 -9.30
N SER A 63 -8.15 -8.37 -9.93
CA SER A 63 -8.80 -9.66 -10.16
C SER A 63 -9.49 -9.65 -11.51
N GLU A 64 -9.18 -10.64 -12.33
CA GLU A 64 -9.81 -10.82 -13.64
C GLU A 64 -11.31 -11.14 -13.55
N THR A 65 -11.75 -11.76 -12.45
CA THR A 65 -13.08 -12.41 -12.38
C THR A 65 -14.07 -11.71 -11.47
N ASN A 66 -13.63 -11.10 -10.37
CA ASN A 66 -14.55 -10.58 -9.35
C ASN A 66 -13.93 -9.43 -8.52
N PRO A 67 -14.62 -8.27 -8.40
CA PRO A 67 -14.13 -7.14 -7.60
C PRO A 67 -13.93 -7.47 -6.12
N PHE A 68 -14.73 -8.38 -5.56
CA PHE A 68 -14.59 -8.81 -4.16
C PHE A 68 -13.34 -9.67 -3.91
N ASN A 69 -12.82 -10.34 -4.94
CA ASN A 69 -11.53 -11.03 -4.84
C ASN A 69 -10.39 -10.01 -4.77
N ALA A 70 -10.41 -8.99 -5.62
CA ALA A 70 -9.46 -7.88 -5.56
C ALA A 70 -9.54 -7.16 -4.21
N LEU A 71 -10.74 -6.92 -3.69
CA LEU A 71 -10.96 -6.34 -2.36
C LEU A 71 -10.36 -7.22 -1.26
N ALA A 72 -10.64 -8.52 -1.23
CA ALA A 72 -10.08 -9.43 -0.24
C ALA A 72 -8.54 -9.43 -0.25
N SER A 73 -7.94 -9.38 -1.43
CA SER A 73 -6.49 -9.25 -1.61
C SER A 73 -5.96 -7.92 -1.09
N VAL A 74 -6.62 -6.79 -1.39
CA VAL A 74 -6.26 -5.46 -0.84
C VAL A 74 -6.33 -5.46 0.68
N ARG A 75 -7.43 -5.94 1.29
CA ARG A 75 -7.55 -6.04 2.75
C ARG A 75 -6.41 -6.87 3.36
N SER A 76 -5.99 -7.92 2.67
CA SER A 76 -4.87 -8.76 3.11
C SER A 76 -3.52 -8.03 2.99
N LYS A 77 -3.33 -7.21 1.95
CA LYS A 77 -2.15 -6.34 1.79
C LYS A 77 -2.11 -5.26 2.87
N ILE A 78 -3.24 -4.59 3.17
CA ILE A 78 -3.34 -3.61 4.27
C ILE A 78 -2.90 -4.25 5.58
N ARG A 79 -3.51 -5.37 5.98
CA ARG A 79 -3.17 -6.04 7.24
C ARG A 79 -1.69 -6.41 7.33
N ARG A 80 -1.08 -6.88 6.23
CA ARG A 80 0.37 -7.18 6.22
C ARG A 80 1.23 -5.92 6.28
N GLY A 81 0.91 -4.92 5.47
CA GLY A 81 1.65 -3.65 5.44
C GLY A 81 1.61 -2.90 6.78
N LEU A 82 0.51 -3.04 7.52
CA LEU A 82 0.34 -2.44 8.84
C LEU A 82 0.92 -3.26 9.99
N ALA A 83 1.25 -4.54 9.77
CA ALA A 83 1.68 -5.46 10.84
C ALA A 83 3.14 -5.24 11.28
N THR A 84 3.97 -4.65 10.42
CA THR A 84 5.39 -4.43 10.69
C THR A 84 5.71 -2.96 10.54
N LYS A 85 6.34 -2.40 11.57
CA LYS A 85 6.85 -1.02 11.57
C LYS A 85 8.34 -1.05 11.25
N TYR A 86 8.72 -0.61 10.06
CA TYR A 86 10.09 -0.60 9.56
C TYR A 86 10.91 0.63 9.97
N LEU A 87 10.25 1.73 10.32
CA LEU A 87 10.89 2.97 10.72
C LEU A 87 10.87 3.17 12.24
N LEU A 88 11.99 3.69 12.75
CA LEU A 88 12.11 4.25 14.09
C LEU A 88 12.30 5.76 13.98
N LEU A 89 11.62 6.50 14.85
CA LEU A 89 11.92 7.90 15.09
C LEU A 89 12.85 7.96 16.31
N GLU A 90 14.11 8.33 16.09
CA GLU A 90 15.12 8.51 17.12
C GLU A 90 15.40 10.00 17.26
N GLU A 91 14.99 10.64 18.36
CA GLU A 91 15.21 12.07 18.69
C GLU A 91 15.03 13.03 17.51
N ASP A 92 16.02 13.18 16.63
CA ASP A 92 16.03 14.07 15.47
C ASP A 92 16.15 13.37 14.09
N ARG A 93 16.07 12.03 14.02
CA ARG A 93 16.28 11.27 12.78
C ARG A 93 15.34 10.08 12.62
N VAL A 94 15.13 9.70 11.36
CA VAL A 94 14.47 8.45 10.98
C VAL A 94 15.53 7.38 10.76
N ALA A 95 15.32 6.18 11.28
CA ALA A 95 16.22 5.05 11.15
C ALA A 95 15.46 3.76 10.79
N LEU A 96 16.17 2.78 10.20
CA LEU A 96 15.61 1.45 9.94
C LEU A 96 15.56 0.64 11.24
N ARG A 97 14.42 0.00 11.50
CA ARG A 97 14.21 -0.80 12.72
C ARG A 97 14.89 -2.16 12.67
N PHE A 98 14.89 -2.79 11.50
CA PHE A 98 15.26 -4.20 11.33
C PHE A 98 16.37 -4.42 10.30
N ASP A 99 17.11 -3.36 9.94
CA ASP A 99 18.05 -3.36 8.81
C ASP A 99 17.40 -3.73 7.46
N GLU A 100 16.07 -3.66 7.41
CA GLU A 100 15.24 -3.88 6.24
C GLU A 100 14.08 -2.88 6.24
N PHE A 101 13.52 -2.61 5.06
CA PHE A 101 12.23 -1.95 4.93
C PHE A 101 11.42 -2.55 3.78
N GLN A 102 10.10 -2.47 3.91
CA GLN A 102 9.18 -2.68 2.81
C GLN A 102 8.33 -1.42 2.63
N GLY A 103 8.15 -1.02 1.37
CA GLY A 103 7.43 0.21 1.04
C GLY A 103 7.08 0.30 -0.43
N ARG A 104 6.61 1.48 -0.85
CA ARG A 104 6.31 1.81 -2.25
C ARG A 104 7.31 2.83 -2.76
N ILE A 105 7.80 2.66 -3.98
CA ILE A 105 8.62 3.68 -4.64
C ILE A 105 7.70 4.77 -5.18
N GLY A 106 7.89 6.00 -4.71
CA GLY A 106 7.20 7.20 -5.16
C GLY A 106 8.07 8.06 -6.09
N SER A 107 7.58 9.24 -6.43
CA SER A 107 8.39 10.22 -7.17
C SER A 107 9.37 10.89 -6.21
N GLY A 108 10.68 10.67 -6.38
CA GLY A 108 11.72 11.31 -5.56
C GLY A 108 12.02 10.64 -4.21
N GLY A 109 11.35 9.54 -3.88
CA GLY A 109 11.54 8.84 -2.62
C GLY A 109 10.79 7.51 -2.52
N VAL A 110 10.67 7.03 -1.30
CA VAL A 110 9.94 5.82 -0.93
C VAL A 110 8.94 6.12 0.17
N ILE A 111 7.78 5.48 0.15
CA ILE A 111 6.80 5.53 1.22
C ILE A 111 7.00 4.26 2.06
N ILE A 112 7.42 4.42 3.31
CA ILE A 112 7.64 3.34 4.29
C ILE A 112 6.82 3.68 5.53
N ASP A 113 6.08 2.72 6.07
CA ASP A 113 5.18 2.91 7.22
C ASP A 113 4.16 4.08 7.06
N GLY A 114 3.76 4.39 5.82
CA GLY A 114 2.88 5.53 5.53
C GLY A 114 3.56 6.90 5.64
N GLN A 115 4.90 6.92 5.66
CA GLN A 115 5.72 8.12 5.68
C GLN A 115 6.56 8.21 4.41
N PHE A 116 6.54 9.36 3.75
CA PHE A 116 7.44 9.65 2.65
C PHE A 116 8.86 9.91 3.15
N ILE A 117 9.81 9.20 2.55
CA ILE A 117 11.26 9.33 2.77
C ILE A 117 11.89 9.64 1.43
N THR A 118 12.50 10.81 1.31
CA THR A 118 13.23 11.18 0.09
C THR A 118 14.40 10.24 -0.16
N PHE A 119 14.86 10.14 -1.42
CA PHE A 119 16.08 9.36 -1.69
C PHE A 119 17.32 9.89 -0.96
N ALA A 120 17.37 11.20 -0.67
CA ALA A 120 18.46 11.80 0.11
C ALA A 120 18.44 11.29 1.56
N GLU A 121 17.30 11.36 2.23
CA GLU A 121 17.12 10.82 3.60
C GLU A 121 17.38 9.31 3.63
N LEU A 122 16.89 8.55 2.63
CA LEU A 122 17.17 7.13 2.54
C LEU A 122 18.67 6.84 2.41
N CYS A 123 19.40 7.63 1.61
CA CYS A 123 20.85 7.52 1.51
C CYS A 123 21.54 7.81 2.86
N GLU A 124 21.09 8.82 3.60
CA GLU A 124 21.61 9.12 4.94
C GLU A 124 21.38 7.96 5.92
N MET A 125 20.19 7.35 5.88
CA MET A 125 19.88 6.15 6.67
C MET A 125 20.83 4.99 6.34
N LEU A 126 21.17 4.80 5.06
CA LEU A 126 22.04 3.73 4.61
C LEU A 126 23.53 3.94 4.92
N GLN A 127 23.98 5.19 5.16
CA GLN A 127 25.39 5.49 5.47
C GLN A 127 25.89 4.78 6.74
N VAL A 128 24.99 4.47 7.69
CA VAL A 128 25.33 3.73 8.92
C VAL A 128 25.83 2.32 8.63
N TYR A 129 25.51 1.76 7.46
CA TYR A 129 25.87 0.42 7.03
C TYR A 129 27.12 0.39 6.13
N GLU A 130 28.01 1.39 6.23
CA GLU A 130 29.27 1.41 5.48
C GLU A 130 30.06 0.11 5.69
N GLY A 131 30.42 -0.57 4.59
CA GLY A 131 31.13 -1.85 4.60
C GLY A 131 30.25 -3.10 4.66
N PHE A 132 28.92 -2.95 4.73
CA PHE A 132 27.97 -4.07 4.73
C PHE A 132 27.60 -4.46 3.30
N SER A 133 27.03 -5.66 3.14
CA SER A 133 26.43 -6.11 1.87
C SER A 133 24.93 -5.81 1.86
N ILE A 134 24.38 -5.49 0.68
CA ILE A 134 22.95 -5.16 0.49
C ILE A 134 22.28 -6.09 -0.52
N THR A 135 21.00 -6.39 -0.30
CA THR A 135 20.10 -7.01 -1.29
C THR A 135 18.87 -6.12 -1.47
N LEU A 136 18.49 -5.85 -2.73
CA LEU A 136 17.29 -5.09 -3.08
C LEU A 136 16.38 -5.94 -3.98
N SER A 137 15.09 -5.95 -3.68
CA SER A 137 14.06 -6.58 -4.50
C SER A 137 13.00 -5.55 -4.87
N ILE A 138 12.69 -5.44 -6.16
CA ILE A 138 11.64 -4.57 -6.69
C ILE A 138 10.58 -5.46 -7.34
N THR A 139 9.34 -5.33 -6.89
CA THR A 139 8.20 -6.13 -7.38
C THR A 139 7.09 -5.21 -7.88
N ASN A 140 6.26 -5.74 -8.78
CA ASN A 140 5.03 -5.06 -9.19
C ASN A 140 3.93 -5.44 -8.17
N PRO A 141 3.35 -4.48 -7.42
CA PRO A 141 2.33 -4.80 -6.43
C PRO A 141 1.05 -5.38 -7.04
N SER A 142 0.82 -5.22 -8.34
CA SER A 142 -0.41 -5.63 -9.03
C SER A 142 -0.34 -7.04 -9.64
N LEU A 143 0.81 -7.72 -9.54
CA LEU A 143 1.09 -9.06 -10.11
C LEU A 143 1.48 -10.09 -9.05
#